data_AF-A0A3A4NKP1-F1
#
_entry.id   AF-A0A3A4NKP1-F1
#
_cell.length_a   1.000
_cell.length_b   1.000
_cell.length_c   1.000
_cell.angle_alpha   90.00
_cell.angle_beta   90.00
_cell.angle_gamma   90.00
#
_symmetry.space_group_name_H-M   'P 1'
#
loop_
_entity.id
_entity.type
_entity.pdbx_description
1 polymer ?
#
loop_
_entity_poly.entity_id
_entity_poly.type
_entity_poly.pdbx_seq_one_letter_code
_entity_poly.pdbx_strand_id
1 'polypeptide(L)'
;MSILDKETIEGRFGPLWSGRTEITVAGRARTMADIKRSFDLTGDDILAIDLHELPGGTFAFRHYDGDVRCVVVFVFDAGFDILEEHRAHIGEWLGDLYHETGALAFDPDALLHILRKKLREGSE
;
A
#
# COMPACT_ATOMS: atom_id res chain seq x y z
N MET A 1 -5.49 17.01 1.50
CA MET A 1 -5.97 15.64 1.30
C MET A 1 -7.10 15.73 0.28
N SER A 2 -6.81 15.36 -0.97
CA SER A 2 -7.78 15.42 -2.05
C SER A 2 -8.60 14.13 -2.04
N ILE A 3 -9.90 14.21 -2.31
CA ILE A 3 -10.84 13.08 -2.38
C ILE A 3 -10.46 12.06 -3.49
N LEU A 4 -9.44 12.35 -4.31
CA LEU A 4 -9.10 11.62 -5.54
C LEU A 4 -8.00 10.55 -5.38
N ASP A 5 -7.29 10.52 -4.24
CA ASP A 5 -6.07 9.70 -4.15
C ASP A 5 -6.39 8.20 -4.01
N LYS A 6 -7.45 7.81 -3.28
CA LYS A 6 -7.91 6.40 -3.28
C LYS A 6 -8.34 5.95 -4.66
N GLU A 7 -9.18 6.74 -5.34
CA GLU A 7 -9.68 6.41 -6.68
C GLU A 7 -8.54 6.27 -7.69
N THR A 8 -7.52 7.13 -7.59
CA THR A 8 -6.30 7.03 -8.39
C THR A 8 -5.54 5.74 -8.09
N ILE A 9 -5.39 5.38 -6.81
CA ILE A 9 -4.70 4.15 -6.39
C ILE A 9 -5.44 2.91 -6.92
N GLU A 10 -6.75 2.82 -6.71
CA GLU A 10 -7.55 1.66 -7.13
C GLU A 10 -7.66 1.59 -8.66
N GLY A 11 -7.81 2.73 -9.34
CA GLY A 11 -7.90 2.79 -10.79
C GLY A 11 -6.61 2.39 -11.51
N ARG A 12 -5.44 2.73 -10.95
CA ARG A 12 -4.13 2.43 -11.58
C ARG A 12 -3.55 1.09 -11.17
N PHE A 13 -3.70 0.70 -9.90
CA PHE A 13 -3.02 -0.47 -9.33
C PHE A 13 -4.00 -1.59 -8.93
N GLY A 14 -5.30 -1.40 -9.19
CA GLY A 14 -6.35 -2.33 -8.80
C GLY A 14 -6.64 -2.34 -7.30
N PRO A 15 -7.53 -3.25 -6.84
CA PRO A 15 -7.86 -3.40 -5.42
C PRO A 15 -6.63 -3.65 -4.55
N LEU A 16 -6.64 -3.24 -3.29
CA LEU A 16 -5.55 -3.59 -2.37
C LEU A 16 -5.37 -5.11 -2.27
N TRP A 17 -4.13 -5.57 -2.15
CA TRP A 17 -3.74 -6.99 -2.16
C TRP A 17 -3.98 -7.75 -3.47
N SER A 18 -4.25 -7.05 -4.58
CA SER A 18 -4.33 -7.66 -5.92
C SER A 18 -2.96 -7.93 -6.55
N GLY A 19 -1.90 -7.30 -6.03
CA GLY A 19 -0.54 -7.42 -6.54
C GLY A 19 0.15 -8.71 -6.08
N ARG A 20 1.48 -8.71 -6.20
CA ARG A 20 2.35 -9.83 -5.82
C ARG A 20 3.10 -9.54 -4.53
N THR A 21 3.62 -10.58 -3.90
CA THR A 21 4.56 -10.46 -2.76
C THR A 21 6.02 -10.40 -3.21
N GLU A 22 6.28 -10.72 -4.49
CA GLU A 22 7.58 -10.72 -5.15
C GLU A 22 7.43 -10.29 -6.62
N ILE A 23 8.38 -9.50 -7.11
CA ILE A 23 8.49 -9.06 -8.52
C ILE A 23 9.94 -9.18 -9.01
N THR A 24 10.15 -9.09 -10.32
CA THR A 24 11.49 -9.06 -10.90
C THR A 24 11.90 -7.63 -11.23
N VAL A 25 12.92 -7.10 -10.54
CA VAL A 25 13.51 -5.78 -10.79
C VAL A 25 14.93 -5.96 -11.29
N ALA A 26 15.26 -5.38 -12.46
CA ALA A 26 16.58 -5.50 -13.09
C ALA A 26 17.08 -6.96 -13.20
N GLY A 27 16.18 -7.90 -13.51
CA GLY A 27 16.50 -9.33 -13.66
C GLY A 27 16.72 -10.08 -12.34
N ARG A 28 16.38 -9.49 -11.19
CA ARG A 28 16.47 -10.14 -9.87
C ARG A 28 15.11 -10.15 -9.19
N ALA A 29 14.77 -11.29 -8.58
CA ALA A 29 13.60 -11.39 -7.72
C ALA A 29 13.78 -10.48 -6.49
N ARG A 30 12.74 -9.70 -6.17
CA ARG A 30 12.68 -8.78 -5.04
C ARG A 30 11.36 -9.00 -4.30
N THR A 31 11.47 -9.31 -3.02
CA THR A 31 10.32 -9.41 -2.12
C THR A 31 9.91 -8.04 -1.61
N MET A 32 8.70 -7.91 -1.05
CA MET A 32 8.28 -6.68 -0.36
C MET A 32 9.26 -6.23 0.72
N ALA A 33 9.87 -7.17 1.44
CA ALA A 33 10.87 -6.87 2.46
C ALA A 33 12.14 -6.26 1.85
N ASP A 34 12.55 -6.71 0.66
CA ASP A 34 13.69 -6.14 -0.05
C ASP A 34 13.40 -4.72 -0.54
N ILE A 35 12.19 -4.48 -1.06
CA ILE A 35 11.78 -3.14 -1.50
C ILE A 35 11.69 -2.18 -0.30
N LYS A 36 11.05 -2.62 0.80
CA LYS A 36 10.96 -1.85 2.06
C LYS A 36 12.34 -1.42 2.56
N ARG A 37 13.34 -2.33 2.54
CA ARG A 37 14.73 -2.00 2.88
C ARG A 37 15.40 -1.04 1.90
N SER A 38 15.11 -1.17 0.61
CA SER A 38 15.72 -0.32 -0.44
C SER A 38 15.30 1.15 -0.32
N PHE A 39 14.10 1.40 0.24
CA PHE A 39 13.59 2.74 0.51
C PHE A 39 13.80 3.22 1.96
N ASP A 40 14.60 2.49 2.75
CA ASP A 40 14.84 2.77 4.18
C ASP A 40 13.57 2.92 5.02
N LEU A 41 12.49 2.24 4.61
CA LEU A 41 11.23 2.22 5.32
C LEU A 41 11.33 1.22 6.47
N THR A 42 12.06 1.52 7.54
CA THR A 42 12.38 0.53 8.59
C THR A 42 11.43 0.52 9.78
N GLY A 43 10.48 1.46 9.85
CA GLY A 43 9.46 1.52 10.91
C GLY A 43 8.62 0.23 11.01
N ASP A 44 8.30 -0.15 12.25
CA ASP A 44 7.45 -1.30 12.57
C ASP A 44 5.99 -1.06 12.14
N ASP A 45 5.57 0.20 12.06
CA ASP A 45 4.26 0.66 11.64
C ASP A 45 4.14 0.84 10.11
N ILE A 46 5.22 0.60 9.36
CA ILE A 46 5.22 0.57 7.90
C ILE A 46 4.92 -0.85 7.40
N LEU A 47 3.67 -1.12 7.03
CA LEU A 47 3.24 -2.48 6.70
C LEU A 47 3.10 -2.67 5.18
N ALA A 48 3.88 -3.59 4.60
CA ALA A 48 3.81 -3.87 3.17
C ALA A 48 2.46 -4.50 2.77
N ILE A 49 1.90 -4.06 1.64
CA ILE A 49 0.62 -4.55 1.10
C ILE A 49 0.88 -5.47 -0.08
N ASP A 50 1.45 -4.95 -1.17
CA ASP A 50 1.81 -5.72 -2.37
C ASP A 50 2.74 -4.94 -3.33
N LEU A 51 3.12 -5.62 -4.40
CA LEU A 51 4.01 -5.17 -5.47
C LEU A 51 3.35 -5.33 -6.83
N HIS A 52 3.69 -4.44 -7.77
CA HIS A 52 3.25 -4.50 -9.16
C HIS A 52 4.41 -4.28 -10.11
N GLU A 53 4.43 -5.04 -11.19
CA GLU A 53 5.21 -4.73 -12.39
C GLU A 53 4.31 -3.94 -13.33
N LEU A 54 4.74 -2.75 -13.74
CA LEU A 54 3.97 -1.84 -14.58
C LEU A 54 4.55 -1.78 -16.00
N PRO A 55 3.74 -1.35 -16.99
CA PRO A 55 4.25 -1.07 -18.32
C PRO A 55 5.42 -0.07 -18.30
N GLY A 56 6.33 -0.20 -19.28
CA GLY A 56 7.49 0.70 -19.40
C GLY A 56 8.64 0.39 -18.44
N GLY A 57 8.61 -0.74 -17.73
CA GLY A 57 9.71 -1.15 -16.85
C GLY A 57 9.76 -0.40 -15.52
N THR A 58 8.62 0.12 -15.09
CA THR A 58 8.43 0.70 -13.76
C THR A 58 7.71 -0.30 -12.85
N PHE A 59 7.73 -0.02 -11.56
CA PHE A 59 7.21 -0.89 -10.53
C PHE A 59 6.41 -0.06 -9.54
N ALA A 60 5.45 -0.68 -8.85
CA ALA A 60 4.79 -0.04 -7.72
C ALA A 60 4.93 -0.87 -6.45
N PHE A 61 5.15 -0.18 -5.34
CA PHE A 61 5.14 -0.75 -4.00
C PHE A 61 4.07 -0.07 -3.16
N ARG A 62 3.09 -0.85 -2.72
CA ARG A 62 2.05 -0.38 -1.81
C ARG A 62 2.39 -0.78 -0.39
N HIS A 63 2.32 0.18 0.51
CA HIS A 63 2.43 -0.05 1.94
C HIS A 63 1.43 0.82 2.69
N TYR A 64 1.16 0.42 3.92
CA TYR A 64 0.46 1.24 4.89
C TYR A 64 1.50 1.95 5.77
N ASP A 65 1.29 3.24 5.99
CA ASP A 65 2.08 4.11 6.85
C ASP A 65 1.23 4.43 8.09
N GLY A 66 1.60 3.84 9.23
CA GLY A 66 0.84 3.89 10.49
C GLY A 66 0.84 5.27 11.14
N ASP A 67 1.95 5.99 11.08
CA ASP A 67 2.09 7.35 11.63
C ASP A 67 1.04 8.31 11.04
N VAL A 68 0.83 8.28 9.72
CA VAL A 68 -0.16 9.14 9.04
C VAL A 68 -1.45 8.41 8.66
N ARG A 69 -1.55 7.11 8.96
CA ARG A 69 -2.68 6.23 8.64
C ARG A 69 -3.08 6.26 7.17
N CYS A 70 -2.08 6.26 6.29
CA CYS A 70 -2.29 6.27 4.85
C CYS A 70 -1.88 4.96 4.20
N VAL A 71 -2.58 4.58 3.15
CA VAL A 71 -2.01 3.69 2.13
C VAL A 71 -1.18 4.56 1.20
N VAL A 72 0.09 4.20 1.04
CA VAL A 72 1.08 4.88 0.24
C VAL A 72 1.48 3.98 -0.93
N VAL A 73 1.62 4.56 -2.11
CA VAL A 73 2.14 3.88 -3.29
C VAL A 73 3.35 4.64 -3.80
N PHE A 74 4.51 3.97 -3.83
CA PHE A 74 5.67 4.45 -4.56
C PHE A 74 5.70 3.80 -5.94
N VAL A 75 5.74 4.61 -6.98
CA VAL A 75 6.09 4.18 -8.34
C VAL A 75 7.58 4.42 -8.52
N PHE A 76 8.33 3.41 -8.92
CA PHE A 76 9.78 3.48 -9.00
C PHE A 76 10.33 2.76 -10.24
N ASP A 77 11.55 3.10 -10.63
CA ASP A 77 12.24 2.46 -11.75
C ASP A 77 13.18 1.31 -11.30
N ALA A 78 13.90 0.70 -12.25
CA ALA A 78 14.83 -0.38 -11.95
C ALA A 78 16.06 0.05 -11.11
N GLY A 79 16.31 1.35 -11.00
CA GLY A 79 17.34 1.96 -10.16
C GLY A 79 16.87 2.27 -8.73
N PHE A 80 15.61 2.00 -8.41
CA PHE A 80 14.95 2.39 -7.15
C PHE A 80 14.79 3.90 -6.98
N ASP A 81 14.80 4.66 -8.08
CA ASP A 81 14.39 6.06 -8.02
C ASP A 81 12.86 6.14 -7.95
N ILE A 82 12.34 6.85 -6.95
CA ILE A 82 10.90 7.09 -6.81
C ILE A 82 10.49 8.15 -7.83
N LEU A 83 9.61 7.77 -8.74
CA LEU A 83 9.09 8.61 -9.82
C LEU A 83 7.78 9.29 -9.44
N GLU A 84 6.94 8.61 -8.68
CA GLU A 84 5.66 9.12 -8.21
C GLU A 84 5.34 8.59 -6.80
N GLU A 85 4.58 9.39 -6.06
CA GLU A 85 4.04 9.02 -4.77
C GLU A 85 2.55 9.34 -4.72
N HIS A 86 1.75 8.36 -4.31
CA HIS A 86 0.32 8.52 -4.06
C HIS A 86 0.03 8.18 -2.60
N ARG A 87 -0.81 8.97 -1.94
CA ARG A 87 -1.24 8.71 -0.54
C ARG A 87 -2.73 8.93 -0.39
N ALA A 88 -3.42 7.96 0.18
CA ALA A 88 -4.80 8.14 0.59
C ALA A 88 -5.00 7.65 2.03
N HIS A 89 -5.82 8.36 2.78
CA HIS A 89 -6.06 7.99 4.16
C HIS A 89 -6.86 6.67 4.20
N ILE A 90 -6.50 5.77 5.11
CA ILE A 90 -7.11 4.43 5.19
C ILE A 90 -8.63 4.47 5.41
N GLY A 91 -9.10 5.55 6.05
CA GLY A 91 -10.52 5.86 6.23
C GLY A 91 -11.32 5.94 4.91
N GLU A 92 -10.68 6.21 3.77
CA GLU A 92 -11.36 6.21 2.47
C GLU A 92 -11.78 4.80 2.02
N TRP A 93 -11.09 3.76 2.48
CA TRP A 93 -11.52 2.37 2.28
C TRP A 93 -12.44 1.90 3.40
N LEU A 94 -12.15 2.28 4.64
CA LEU A 94 -12.90 1.83 5.81
C LEU A 94 -14.27 2.54 5.95
N GLY A 95 -14.44 3.75 5.45
CA GLY A 95 -15.65 4.55 5.68
C GLY A 95 -15.93 4.70 7.17
N ASP A 96 -17.20 4.58 7.55
CA ASP A 96 -17.65 4.72 8.95
C ASP A 96 -16.95 3.74 9.92
N LEU A 97 -16.58 2.54 9.45
CA LEU A 97 -15.86 1.54 10.24
C LEU A 97 -14.55 2.09 10.81
N TYR A 98 -13.91 3.06 10.14
CA TYR A 98 -12.71 3.71 10.68
C TYR A 98 -12.97 4.35 12.04
N HIS A 99 -14.09 5.06 12.19
CA HIS A 99 -14.45 5.73 13.44
C HIS A 99 -14.91 4.74 14.51
N GLU A 100 -15.45 3.59 14.10
CA GLU A 100 -15.88 2.52 15.00
C GLU A 100 -14.72 1.71 15.59
N THR A 101 -13.54 1.71 14.93
CA THR A 101 -12.37 0.98 15.42
C THR A 101 -11.82 1.50 16.76
N GLY A 102 -12.11 2.75 17.12
CA GLY A 102 -11.70 3.35 18.39
C GLY A 102 -10.19 3.30 18.60
N ALA A 103 -9.75 2.71 19.72
CA ALA A 103 -8.33 2.60 20.05
C ALA A 103 -7.53 1.73 19.06
N LEU A 104 -8.18 0.83 18.32
CA LEU A 104 -7.51 -0.02 17.33
C LEU A 104 -7.02 0.79 16.11
N ALA A 105 -7.51 2.01 15.89
CA ALA A 105 -6.97 2.89 14.85
C ALA A 105 -5.49 3.31 15.09
N PHE A 106 -4.96 3.07 16.29
CA PHE A 106 -3.57 3.33 16.65
C PHE A 106 -2.69 2.08 16.63
N ASP A 107 -3.27 0.91 16.35
CA ASP A 107 -2.54 -0.34 16.13
C ASP A 107 -2.50 -0.60 14.61
N PRO A 108 -1.31 -0.45 13.97
CA PRO A 108 -1.21 -0.54 12.52
C PRO A 108 -1.56 -1.93 11.99
N ASP A 109 -1.19 -2.99 12.70
CA ASP A 109 -1.50 -4.38 12.33
C ASP A 109 -3.00 -4.66 12.45
N ALA A 110 -3.62 -4.22 13.56
CA ALA A 110 -5.05 -4.38 13.75
C ALA A 110 -5.85 -3.63 12.69
N LEU A 111 -5.46 -2.38 12.39
CA LEU A 111 -6.18 -1.57 11.41
C LEU A 111 -6.07 -2.14 9.99
N LEU A 112 -4.87 -2.58 9.60
CA LEU A 112 -4.66 -3.23 8.31
C LEU A 112 -5.39 -4.57 8.20
N HIS A 113 -5.48 -5.33 9.30
CA HIS A 113 -6.28 -6.55 9.38
C HIS A 113 -7.78 -6.27 9.17
N ILE A 114 -8.34 -5.27 9.86
CA ILE A 114 -9.74 -4.85 9.71
C ILE A 114 -10.03 -4.45 8.27
N LEU A 115 -9.16 -3.65 7.65
CA LEU A 115 -9.29 -3.26 6.26
C LEU A 115 -9.33 -4.49 5.34
N ARG A 116 -8.37 -5.41 5.50
CA ARG A 116 -8.28 -6.62 4.67
C ARG A 116 -9.53 -7.49 4.81
N LYS A 117 -10.06 -7.62 6.02
CA LYS A 117 -11.30 -8.35 6.28
C LYS A 117 -12.49 -7.68 5.56
N LYS A 118 -12.65 -6.37 5.70
CA LYS A 118 -13.72 -5.60 5.03
C LYS A 118 -13.72 -5.81 3.52
N LEU A 119 -12.55 -5.71 2.87
CA LEU A 119 -12.47 -5.84 1.41
C LEU A 119 -12.79 -7.27 0.93
N ARG A 120 -12.52 -8.30 1.74
CA ARG A 120 -12.88 -9.69 1.42
C ARG A 120 -14.38 -9.95 1.55
N GLU A 121 -15.02 -9.36 2.55
CA GLU A 121 -16.47 -9.50 2.81
C GLU A 121 -17.33 -8.65 1.85
N GLY A 122 -16.79 -7.56 1.30
CA GLY A 122 -17.48 -6.71 0.34
C GLY A 122 -17.35 -7.10 -1.14
N SER A 123 -16.75 -8.26 -1.44
CA SER A 123 -16.53 -8.76 -2.81
C SER A 123 -17.55 -9.83 -3.26
N GLU A 124 -18.66 -9.99 -2.54
CA GLU A 124 -19.79 -10.88 -2.88
C GLU A 124 -20.95 -10.16 -3.59
#